data_AF-A0A6C0KL82-F1
#
_entry.id   AF-A0A6C0KL82-F1
#
_cell.length_a   1.000
_cell.length_b   1.000
_cell.length_c   1.000
_cell.angle_alpha   90.00
_cell.angle_beta   90.00
_cell.angle_gamma   90.00
#
_symmetry.space_group_name_H-M   'P 1'
#
loop_
_entity.id
_entity.type
_entity.pdbx_description
1 polymer ?
#
loop_
_entity_poly.entity_id
_entity_poly.type
_entity_poly.pdbx_seq_one_letter_code
_entity_poly.pdbx_strand_id
1 'polypeptide(L)'
;MNISCMYIFMSSPTKREKAIAISWILHAMKEVFGIEKIRKDIIKTFYHAVKNPKYIRTFDAFQQYEKKPYTDKKNEIIDYCTSILGLSHYVVFTASNIQQNADDNETHYQTFLVDNRAKTLYVINPSRDLKTENGYGIYEPEVAEKVLRPFFEAHGYKVQYIDLTHPAQVITDDVFCQTWSLYILLEILKHGVHVVDIPKTQKGKYELLLGFYKTCLSEVPSVAKELQHEYAAAIKENKTMIEEESGMDIKNIKSIDVVDVVMNMTAKDMKA
;
A
#
# COMPACT_ATOMS: atom_id res chain seq x y z
N MET A 1 -31.20 -45.82 -12.45
CA MET A 1 -31.13 -44.49 -11.82
C MET A 1 -29.91 -43.78 -12.40
N ASN A 2 -30.11 -42.86 -13.35
CA ASN A 2 -29.04 -42.08 -13.95
C ASN A 2 -28.89 -40.78 -13.17
N ILE A 3 -27.73 -40.57 -12.56
CA ILE A 3 -27.33 -39.29 -11.99
C ILE A 3 -26.86 -38.42 -13.16
N SER A 4 -27.74 -37.53 -13.61
CA SER A 4 -27.39 -36.47 -14.55
C SER A 4 -26.49 -35.47 -13.85
N CYS A 5 -25.18 -35.58 -14.06
CA CYS A 5 -24.20 -34.58 -13.66
C CYS A 5 -24.41 -33.34 -14.53
N MET A 6 -25.22 -32.40 -14.02
CA MET A 6 -25.49 -31.13 -14.66
C MET A 6 -24.24 -30.26 -14.52
N TYR A 7 -23.34 -30.35 -15.49
CA TYR A 7 -22.25 -29.39 -15.65
C TYR A 7 -22.89 -28.03 -15.92
N ILE A 8 -22.98 -27.19 -14.88
CA ILE A 8 -23.23 -25.77 -15.04
C ILE A 8 -21.99 -25.24 -15.76
N PHE A 9 -22.09 -25.08 -17.08
CA PHE A 9 -21.12 -24.32 -17.86
C PHE A 9 -21.18 -22.88 -17.35
N MET A 10 -20.31 -22.54 -16.40
CA MET A 10 -20.01 -21.15 -16.12
C MET A 10 -19.37 -20.60 -17.39
N SER A 11 -20.09 -19.72 -18.10
CA SER A 11 -19.59 -19.04 -19.27
C SER A 11 -18.33 -18.26 -18.91
N SER A 12 -17.29 -18.35 -19.73
CA SER A 12 -16.07 -17.55 -19.52
C SER A 12 -16.40 -16.06 -19.49
N PRO A 13 -15.76 -15.26 -18.62
CA PRO A 13 -16.04 -13.83 -18.54
C PRO A 13 -15.80 -13.11 -19.87
N THR A 14 -16.74 -12.27 -20.26
CA THR A 14 -16.66 -11.30 -21.35
C THR A 14 -15.52 -10.31 -21.13
N LYS A 15 -15.10 -9.62 -22.20
CA LYS A 15 -14.07 -8.57 -22.12
C LYS A 15 -14.43 -7.45 -21.13
N ARG A 16 -15.73 -7.14 -21.02
CA ARG A 16 -16.25 -6.13 -20.09
C ARG A 16 -16.19 -6.61 -18.64
N GLU A 17 -16.60 -7.85 -18.36
CA GLU A 17 -16.48 -8.44 -17.01
C GLU A 17 -15.02 -8.49 -16.56
N LYS A 18 -14.09 -8.84 -17.46
CA LYS A 18 -12.66 -8.83 -17.14
C LYS A 18 -12.14 -7.44 -16.79
N ALA A 19 -12.55 -6.40 -17.53
CA ALA A 19 -12.14 -5.03 -17.24
C ALA A 19 -12.66 -4.55 -15.87
N ILE A 20 -13.93 -4.81 -15.56
CA ILE A 20 -14.53 -4.50 -14.26
C ILE A 20 -13.79 -5.26 -13.15
N ALA A 21 -13.55 -6.55 -13.35
CA ALA A 21 -12.82 -7.36 -12.38
C ALA A 21 -11.41 -6.85 -12.13
N ILE A 22 -10.67 -6.46 -13.18
CA ILE A 22 -9.33 -5.86 -13.06
C ILE A 22 -9.38 -4.60 -12.20
N SER A 23 -10.34 -3.69 -12.44
CA SER A 23 -10.49 -2.47 -11.64
C SER A 23 -10.67 -2.79 -10.15
N TRP A 24 -11.55 -3.74 -9.83
CA TRP A 24 -11.81 -4.15 -8.45
C TRP A 24 -10.67 -4.96 -7.83
N ILE A 25 -9.92 -5.72 -8.63
CA ILE A 25 -8.70 -6.40 -8.19
C ILE A 25 -7.63 -5.37 -7.84
N LEU A 26 -7.45 -4.31 -8.64
CA LEU A 26 -6.50 -3.23 -8.34
C LEU A 26 -6.90 -2.46 -7.09
N HIS A 27 -8.19 -2.19 -6.91
CA HIS A 27 -8.72 -1.63 -5.67
C HIS A 27 -8.41 -2.54 -4.46
N ALA A 28 -8.73 -3.83 -4.54
CA ALA A 28 -8.43 -4.78 -3.46
C ALA A 28 -6.93 -4.89 -3.18
N MET A 29 -6.07 -4.89 -4.21
CA MET A 29 -4.62 -4.90 -4.07
C MET A 29 -4.09 -3.68 -3.32
N LYS A 30 -4.62 -2.49 -3.62
CA LYS A 30 -4.30 -1.27 -2.88
C LYS A 30 -4.59 -1.44 -1.38
N GLU A 31 -5.78 -1.93 -1.04
CA GLU A 31 -6.20 -2.12 0.36
C GLU A 31 -5.34 -3.18 1.06
N VAL A 32 -5.12 -4.35 0.43
CA VAL A 32 -4.28 -5.44 0.97
C VAL A 32 -2.88 -4.95 1.33
N PHE A 33 -2.26 -4.11 0.50
CA PHE A 33 -0.92 -3.58 0.74
C PHE A 33 -0.88 -2.46 1.79
N GLY A 34 -2.04 -1.93 2.20
CA GLY A 34 -2.20 -1.05 3.36
C GLY A 34 -2.31 -1.81 4.69
N ILE A 35 -2.69 -3.09 4.69
CA ILE A 35 -2.92 -3.87 5.91
C ILE A 35 -1.60 -4.15 6.65
N GLU A 36 -1.51 -3.74 7.91
CA GLU A 36 -0.31 -3.89 8.78
C GLU A 36 0.23 -5.34 8.77
N LYS A 37 -0.67 -6.32 8.95
CA LYS A 37 -0.29 -7.74 9.00
C LYS A 37 0.34 -8.20 7.68
N ILE A 38 -0.24 -7.81 6.55
CA ILE A 38 0.26 -8.18 5.23
C ILE A 38 1.62 -7.52 4.96
N ARG A 39 1.74 -6.22 5.23
CA ARG A 39 3.02 -5.51 5.11
C ARG A 39 4.11 -6.17 5.95
N LYS A 40 3.78 -6.55 7.19
CA LYS A 40 4.69 -7.25 8.11
C LYS A 40 5.11 -8.62 7.60
N ASP A 41 4.18 -9.40 7.03
CA ASP A 41 4.48 -10.69 6.42
C ASP A 41 5.41 -10.51 5.21
N ILE A 42 5.11 -9.57 4.31
CA ILE A 42 5.94 -9.22 3.15
C ILE A 42 7.37 -8.84 3.60
N ILE A 43 7.50 -7.93 4.57
CA ILE A 43 8.82 -7.48 5.08
C ILE A 43 9.61 -8.66 5.63
N LYS A 44 8.97 -9.54 6.41
CA LYS A 44 9.64 -10.71 6.99
C LYS A 44 10.08 -11.73 5.95
N THR A 45 9.26 -11.95 4.92
CA THR A 45 9.59 -12.87 3.83
C THR A 45 10.79 -12.36 3.03
N PHE A 46 10.78 -11.09 2.63
CA PHE A 46 11.84 -10.55 1.76
C PHE A 46 13.06 -9.99 2.49
N TYR A 47 12.99 -9.78 3.81
CA TYR A 47 14.10 -9.32 4.63
C TYR A 47 14.04 -9.90 6.06
N HIS A 48 14.53 -11.13 6.21
CA HIS A 48 14.54 -11.88 7.48
C HIS A 48 15.39 -11.24 8.59
N ALA A 49 16.26 -10.27 8.25
CA ALA A 49 17.18 -9.64 9.19
C ALA A 49 16.55 -8.51 10.02
N VAL A 50 15.25 -8.18 9.86
CA VAL A 50 14.57 -7.22 10.75
C VAL A 50 14.64 -7.71 12.19
N LYS A 51 15.32 -6.95 13.05
CA LYS A 51 15.51 -7.27 14.47
C LYS A 51 14.37 -6.82 15.38
N ASN A 52 13.54 -5.89 14.91
CA ASN A 52 12.41 -5.32 15.65
C ASN A 52 11.03 -5.66 15.04
N PRO A 53 10.73 -6.91 14.66
CA PRO A 53 9.52 -7.25 13.90
C PRO A 53 8.22 -7.02 14.68
N LYS A 54 8.27 -6.98 16.02
CA LYS A 54 7.11 -6.67 16.87
C LYS A 54 6.69 -5.20 16.82
N TYR A 55 7.60 -4.31 16.41
CA TYR A 55 7.35 -2.88 16.27
C TYR A 55 6.99 -2.47 14.85
N ILE A 56 6.95 -3.38 13.88
CA ILE A 56 6.41 -3.04 12.55
C ILE A 56 4.94 -2.67 12.71
N ARG A 57 4.60 -1.43 12.37
CA ARG A 57 3.26 -0.85 12.48
C ARG A 57 2.81 -0.17 11.20
N THR A 58 1.50 -0.08 11.00
CA THR A 58 0.88 0.75 9.96
C THR A 58 -0.28 1.52 10.55
N PHE A 59 -0.18 2.86 10.48
CA PHE A 59 -1.21 3.79 10.93
C PHE A 59 -2.06 4.22 9.74
N ASP A 60 -3.36 3.99 9.84
CA ASP A 60 -4.36 4.45 8.89
C ASP A 60 -4.71 5.93 9.09
N ALA A 61 -5.41 6.51 8.11
CA ALA A 61 -5.76 7.93 8.09
C ALA A 61 -6.87 8.29 9.07
N PHE A 62 -7.77 7.33 9.35
CA PHE A 62 -9.06 7.60 9.95
C PHE A 62 -8.93 7.93 11.43
N GLN A 63 -9.42 9.10 11.80
CA GLN A 63 -9.65 9.42 13.20
C GLN A 63 -10.94 8.73 13.64
N GLN A 64 -10.92 8.15 14.85
CA GLN A 64 -12.14 7.65 15.46
C GLN A 64 -12.95 8.85 15.95
N TYR A 65 -13.76 9.47 15.10
CA TYR A 65 -14.69 10.53 15.52
C TYR A 65 -15.96 9.99 16.21
N GLU A 66 -16.28 8.70 15.99
CA GLU A 66 -17.56 8.12 16.39
C GLU A 66 -17.49 7.11 17.54
N LYS A 67 -16.29 6.67 17.96
CA LYS A 67 -16.12 5.68 19.03
C LYS A 67 -15.09 6.13 20.06
N LYS A 68 -15.49 6.15 21.34
CA LYS A 68 -14.61 6.48 22.47
C LYS A 68 -13.71 5.29 22.86
N PRO A 69 -12.46 5.54 23.31
CA PRO A 69 -11.84 6.85 23.43
C PRO A 69 -11.42 7.41 22.07
N TYR A 70 -11.81 8.66 21.79
CA TYR A 70 -11.34 9.37 20.61
C TYR A 70 -9.84 9.57 20.76
N THR A 71 -9.06 8.80 20.00
CA THR A 71 -7.61 8.90 20.05
C THR A 71 -7.19 9.74 18.87
N ASP A 72 -6.65 10.92 19.15
CA ASP A 72 -5.98 11.74 18.14
C ASP A 72 -4.88 10.89 17.50
N LYS A 73 -5.01 10.60 16.21
CA LYS A 73 -4.08 9.76 15.45
C LYS A 73 -2.65 10.27 15.55
N LYS A 74 -2.48 11.60 15.66
CA LYS A 74 -1.18 12.23 15.90
C LYS A 74 -0.57 11.76 17.23
N ASN A 75 -1.36 11.74 18.30
CA ASN A 75 -0.89 11.30 19.62
C ASN A 75 -0.60 9.79 19.61
N GLU A 76 -1.42 8.97 18.94
CA GLU A 76 -1.13 7.54 18.75
C GLU A 76 0.24 7.32 18.10
N ILE A 77 0.53 8.07 17.02
CA ILE A 77 1.81 8.00 16.31
C ILE A 77 2.96 8.48 17.21
N ILE A 78 2.80 9.58 17.95
CA ILE A 78 3.82 10.11 18.86
C ILE A 78 4.11 9.16 20.02
N ASP A 79 3.09 8.56 20.63
CA ASP A 79 3.23 7.59 21.71
C ASP A 79 3.98 6.35 21.22
N TYR A 80 3.64 5.87 20.03
CA TYR A 80 4.39 4.81 19.38
C TYR A 80 5.85 5.22 19.12
N CYS A 81 6.09 6.40 18.54
CA CYS A 81 7.44 6.89 18.26
C CYS A 81 8.28 7.00 19.56
N THR A 82 7.67 7.46 20.65
CA THR A 82 8.29 7.51 21.98
C THR A 82 8.69 6.11 22.45
N SER A 83 7.82 5.11 22.26
CA SER A 83 8.08 3.73 22.68
C SER A 83 9.23 3.03 21.93
N ILE A 84 9.59 3.53 20.75
CA ILE A 84 10.66 2.97 19.91
C ILE A 84 11.98 3.74 20.00
N LEU A 85 12.01 4.88 20.70
CA LEU A 85 13.24 5.62 20.95
C LEU A 85 14.23 4.73 21.72
N GLY A 86 15.49 4.72 21.27
CA GLY A 86 16.57 3.99 21.93
C GLY A 86 16.58 2.48 21.71
N LEU A 87 15.61 1.91 20.98
CA LEU A 87 15.69 0.50 20.55
C LEU A 87 16.93 0.27 19.69
N SER A 88 17.63 -0.85 19.90
CA SER A 88 18.72 -1.26 19.01
C SER A 88 18.21 -1.60 17.61
N HIS A 89 19.02 -1.37 16.57
CA HIS A 89 18.69 -1.64 15.16
C HIS A 89 17.55 -0.78 14.60
N TYR A 90 17.33 -0.91 13.30
CA TYR A 90 16.24 -0.21 12.62
C TYR A 90 14.86 -0.59 13.17
N VAL A 91 13.99 0.41 13.22
CA VAL A 91 12.54 0.22 13.39
C VAL A 91 11.83 0.76 12.16
N VAL A 92 10.85 0.01 11.67
CA VAL A 92 10.08 0.35 10.46
C VAL A 92 8.64 0.58 10.85
N PHE A 93 8.03 1.64 10.33
CA PHE A 93 6.58 1.80 10.39
C PHE A 93 6.09 2.60 9.19
N THR A 94 4.78 2.56 8.97
CA THR A 94 4.11 3.28 7.88
C THR A 94 2.97 4.10 8.47
N ALA A 95 2.73 5.28 7.92
CA ALA A 95 1.55 6.08 8.26
C ALA A 95 1.03 6.76 7.00
N SER A 96 -0.28 6.82 6.84
CA SER A 96 -0.91 7.70 5.86
C SER A 96 -1.12 9.10 6.43
N ASN A 97 -1.37 10.08 5.55
CA ASN A 97 -1.89 11.38 5.98
C ASN A 97 -3.13 11.19 6.86
N ILE A 98 -3.25 12.05 7.88
CA ILE A 98 -4.30 11.97 8.88
C ILE A 98 -5.52 12.71 8.34
N GLN A 99 -6.67 12.06 8.40
CA GLN A 99 -7.94 12.67 8.04
C GLN A 99 -8.20 13.92 8.89
N GLN A 100 -8.44 15.07 8.26
CA GLN A 100 -8.71 16.34 8.94
C GLN A 100 -10.20 16.55 9.26
N ASN A 101 -11.08 15.97 8.46
CA ASN A 101 -12.54 16.06 8.60
C ASN A 101 -13.24 14.89 7.87
N ALA A 102 -14.56 14.77 8.01
CA ALA A 102 -15.33 13.63 7.47
C ALA A 102 -15.27 13.49 5.93
N ASP A 103 -14.99 14.58 5.21
CA ASP A 103 -14.92 14.58 3.74
C ASP A 103 -13.49 14.38 3.22
N ASP A 104 -12.50 14.46 4.12
CA ASP A 104 -11.10 14.22 3.79
C ASP A 104 -10.83 12.71 3.68
N ASN A 105 -10.63 12.28 2.44
CA ASN A 105 -10.35 10.89 2.08
C ASN A 105 -8.92 10.74 1.51
N GLU A 106 -8.06 11.75 1.66
CA GLU A 106 -6.68 11.65 1.21
C GLU A 106 -5.91 10.68 2.11
N THR A 107 -5.40 9.61 1.52
CA THR A 107 -4.70 8.54 2.24
C THR A 107 -3.27 8.39 1.69
N HIS A 108 -2.49 9.47 1.63
CA HIS A 108 -1.12 9.38 1.12
C HIS A 108 -0.19 8.62 2.07
N TYR A 109 0.26 7.42 1.70
CA TYR A 109 1.11 6.56 2.53
C TYR A 109 2.59 6.95 2.48
N GLN A 110 3.18 7.13 3.67
CA GLN A 110 4.62 7.33 3.88
C GLN A 110 5.17 6.19 4.74
N THR A 111 6.39 5.75 4.45
CA THR A 111 7.09 4.74 5.26
C THR A 111 8.34 5.32 5.90
N PHE A 112 8.64 4.89 7.12
CA PHE A 112 9.66 5.46 7.97
C PHE A 112 10.60 4.38 8.46
N LEU A 113 11.89 4.68 8.44
CA LEU A 113 12.96 3.84 8.98
C LEU A 113 13.71 4.64 10.04
N VAL A 114 13.59 4.24 11.30
CA VAL A 114 14.25 4.90 12.43
C VAL A 114 15.58 4.23 12.70
N ASP A 115 16.68 4.95 12.49
CA ASP A 115 18.03 4.58 12.88
C ASP A 115 18.38 5.20 14.24
N ASN A 116 18.16 4.45 15.31
CA ASN A 116 18.48 4.92 16.66
C ASN A 116 19.99 5.05 16.91
N ARG A 117 20.84 4.35 16.13
CA ARG A 117 22.30 4.42 16.27
C ARG A 117 22.85 5.66 15.58
N ALA A 118 22.43 5.90 14.33
CA ALA A 118 22.83 7.08 13.57
C ALA A 118 22.02 8.33 13.93
N LYS A 119 21.00 8.19 14.80
CA LYS A 119 20.04 9.26 15.14
C LYS A 119 19.46 9.88 13.87
N THR A 120 18.90 9.05 13.00
CA THR A 120 18.30 9.49 11.74
C THR A 120 16.94 8.82 11.52
N LEU A 121 15.92 9.63 11.21
CA LEU A 121 14.66 9.18 10.63
C LEU A 121 14.78 9.27 9.12
N TYR A 122 14.76 8.13 8.43
CA TYR A 122 14.62 8.12 6.98
C TYR A 122 13.15 8.09 6.59
N VAL A 123 12.77 9.00 5.69
CA VAL A 123 11.42 9.17 5.18
C VAL A 123 11.34 8.67 3.74
N ILE A 124 10.45 7.71 3.50
CA ILE A 124 10.08 7.23 2.18
C ILE A 124 8.75 7.87 1.80
N ASN A 125 8.83 8.83 0.88
CA ASN A 125 7.67 9.46 0.27
C ASN A 125 7.62 9.10 -1.23
N PRO A 126 6.69 8.23 -1.67
CA PRO A 126 6.57 7.83 -3.08
C PRO A 126 6.33 8.97 -4.06
N SER A 127 5.69 10.05 -3.63
CA SER A 127 5.37 11.20 -4.50
C SER A 127 6.53 12.17 -4.67
N ARG A 128 7.59 12.05 -3.84
CA ARG A 128 8.67 13.03 -3.74
C ARG A 128 9.29 13.34 -5.11
N ASP A 129 9.28 14.61 -5.49
CA ASP A 129 9.89 15.13 -6.70
C ASP A 129 10.69 16.38 -6.40
N LEU A 130 12.02 16.28 -6.49
CA LEU A 130 12.97 17.38 -6.25
C LEU A 130 12.81 18.56 -7.22
N LYS A 131 11.99 18.43 -8.26
CA LYS A 131 11.69 19.49 -9.22
C LYS A 131 10.56 20.41 -8.76
N THR A 132 9.74 20.01 -7.78
CA THR A 132 8.73 20.91 -7.22
C THR A 132 9.36 21.87 -6.22
N GLU A 133 8.75 23.03 -6.02
CA GLU A 133 9.27 24.09 -5.13
C GLU A 133 9.57 23.59 -3.71
N ASN A 134 8.69 22.73 -3.18
CA ASN A 134 8.81 22.12 -1.86
C ASN A 134 9.48 20.73 -1.88
N GLY A 135 9.78 20.17 -3.06
CA GLY A 135 10.30 18.81 -3.21
C GLY A 135 9.30 17.68 -2.94
N TYR A 136 8.04 17.97 -2.60
CA TYR A 136 7.05 16.97 -2.15
C TYR A 136 6.41 16.18 -3.31
N GLY A 137 6.44 16.73 -4.52
CA GLY A 137 5.68 16.21 -5.66
C GLY A 137 4.19 16.50 -5.53
N ILE A 138 3.36 15.49 -5.84
CA ILE A 138 1.90 15.67 -5.96
C ILE A 138 1.12 15.63 -4.63
N TYR A 139 1.75 15.20 -3.54
CA TYR A 139 1.14 15.12 -2.21
C TYR A 139 2.08 15.71 -1.16
N GLU A 140 1.54 16.54 -0.26
CA GLU A 140 2.26 16.94 0.95
C GLU A 140 2.39 15.72 1.88
N PRO A 141 3.61 15.35 2.32
CA PRO A 141 3.80 14.26 3.28
C PRO A 141 3.51 14.77 4.71
N GLU A 142 2.25 15.01 5.02
CA GLU A 142 1.82 15.69 6.25
C GLU A 142 2.34 15.01 7.52
N VAL A 143 2.24 13.68 7.63
CA VAL A 143 2.71 12.98 8.83
C VAL A 143 4.22 13.14 8.99
N ALA A 144 4.98 13.04 7.89
CA ALA A 144 6.42 13.27 7.93
C ALA A 144 6.76 14.70 8.41
N GLU A 145 6.11 15.72 7.86
CA GLU A 145 6.47 17.13 8.08
C GLU A 145 5.87 17.72 9.36
N LYS A 146 4.61 17.45 9.65
CA LYS A 146 3.86 18.10 10.74
C LYS A 146 3.86 17.30 12.04
N VAL A 147 4.17 16.00 11.99
CA VAL A 147 4.17 15.11 13.16
C VAL A 147 5.57 14.60 13.47
N LEU A 148 6.18 13.87 12.54
CA LEU A 148 7.38 13.11 12.83
C LEU A 148 8.64 13.98 12.82
N ARG A 149 8.78 14.90 11.86
CA ARG A 149 9.96 15.78 11.81
C ARG A 149 10.14 16.56 13.11
N PRO A 150 9.15 17.33 13.61
CA PRO A 150 9.30 18.08 14.86
C PRO A 150 9.60 17.17 16.04
N PHE A 151 8.93 16.00 16.11
CA PHE A 151 9.17 15.03 17.18
C PHE A 151 10.61 14.52 17.16
N PHE A 152 11.10 14.01 16.02
CA PHE A 152 12.41 13.39 15.93
C PHE A 152 13.54 14.41 16.06
N GLU A 153 13.41 15.60 15.47
CA GLU A 153 14.39 16.69 15.61
C GLU A 153 14.50 17.16 17.06
N ALA A 154 13.38 17.28 17.79
CA ALA A 154 13.39 17.60 19.23
C ALA A 154 14.10 16.53 20.08
N HIS A 155 14.17 15.29 19.60
CA HIS A 155 14.89 14.18 20.25
C HIS A 155 16.30 13.96 19.67
N GLY A 156 16.83 14.93 18.92
CA GLY A 156 18.19 14.95 18.41
C GLY A 156 18.43 14.05 17.19
N TYR A 157 17.39 13.71 16.43
CA TYR A 157 17.51 12.96 15.19
C TYR A 157 17.59 13.92 14.00
N LYS A 158 18.34 13.53 12.97
CA LYS A 158 18.20 14.11 11.63
C LYS A 158 17.01 13.48 10.93
N VAL A 159 16.33 14.24 10.09
CA VAL A 159 15.23 13.73 9.25
C VAL A 159 15.65 13.85 7.80
N GLN A 160 15.77 12.71 7.13
CA GLN A 160 16.29 12.62 5.77
C GLN A 160 15.30 11.90 4.87
N TYR A 161 14.96 12.52 3.75
CA TYR A 161 14.20 11.81 2.71
C TYR A 161 15.10 10.86 1.93
N ILE A 162 14.57 9.69 1.59
CA ILE A 162 15.16 8.80 0.60
C ILE A 162 14.95 9.43 -0.79
N ASP A 163 16.06 9.61 -1.51
CA ASP A 163 16.03 10.12 -2.88
C ASP A 163 15.61 9.01 -3.84
N LEU A 164 14.84 9.40 -4.87
CA LEU A 164 14.40 8.54 -5.96
C LEU A 164 14.94 9.11 -7.28
N THR A 165 15.32 8.27 -8.24
CA THR A 165 15.73 8.77 -9.57
C THR A 165 14.59 9.50 -10.29
N HIS A 166 13.35 9.05 -10.05
CA HIS A 166 12.11 9.69 -10.46
C HIS A 166 11.05 9.50 -9.36
N PRO A 167 10.08 10.43 -9.19
CA PRO A 167 8.93 10.19 -8.32
C PRO A 167 8.21 8.91 -8.73
N ALA A 168 7.90 8.05 -7.75
CA ALA A 168 7.22 6.78 -8.00
C ALA A 168 5.73 7.00 -8.32
N GLN A 169 5.10 7.92 -7.59
CA GLN A 169 3.72 8.34 -7.78
C GLN A 169 3.70 9.75 -8.37
N VAL A 170 3.06 9.93 -9.54
CA VAL A 170 3.13 11.20 -10.31
C VAL A 170 1.79 11.74 -10.78
N ILE A 171 0.72 10.98 -10.61
CA ILE A 171 -0.65 11.40 -10.90
C ILE A 171 -1.51 11.07 -9.68
N THR A 172 -2.54 11.87 -9.43
CA THR A 172 -3.45 11.70 -8.29
C THR A 172 -4.28 10.43 -8.38
N ASP A 173 -4.47 9.91 -9.60
CA ASP A 173 -5.21 8.67 -9.86
C ASP A 173 -4.34 7.41 -9.67
N ASP A 174 -3.03 7.57 -9.46
CA ASP A 174 -2.14 6.47 -9.10
C ASP A 174 -2.31 6.18 -7.61
N VAL A 175 -3.25 5.30 -7.28
CA VAL A 175 -3.64 5.00 -5.91
C VAL A 175 -2.72 4.01 -5.20
N PHE A 176 -1.51 3.74 -5.72
CA PHE A 176 -0.63 2.67 -5.23
C PHE A 176 0.46 3.13 -4.23
N CYS A 177 0.28 4.24 -3.52
CA CYS A 177 1.25 4.75 -2.54
C CYS A 177 1.60 3.75 -1.42
N GLN A 178 0.65 2.91 -1.00
CA GLN A 178 0.87 1.79 -0.07
C GLN A 178 1.94 0.83 -0.63
N THR A 179 1.82 0.49 -1.91
CA THR A 179 2.70 -0.46 -2.58
C THR A 179 4.07 0.15 -2.84
N TRP A 180 4.12 1.38 -3.38
CA TRP A 180 5.37 2.07 -3.65
C TRP A 180 6.21 2.26 -2.39
N SER A 181 5.60 2.71 -1.29
CA SER A 181 6.32 2.92 -0.04
C SER A 181 6.89 1.62 0.53
N LEU A 182 6.19 0.49 0.35
CA LEU A 182 6.68 -0.83 0.75
C LEU A 182 7.80 -1.36 -0.15
N TYR A 183 7.66 -1.20 -1.47
CA TYR A 183 8.69 -1.59 -2.42
C TYR A 183 10.01 -0.86 -2.15
N ILE A 184 9.95 0.48 -2.04
CA ILE A 184 11.12 1.33 -1.76
C ILE A 184 11.75 0.95 -0.43
N LEU A 185 10.95 0.67 0.60
CA LEU A 185 11.45 0.19 1.89
C LEU A 185 12.26 -1.09 1.74
N LEU A 186 11.77 -2.08 0.99
CA LEU A 186 12.48 -3.34 0.79
C LEU A 186 13.81 -3.15 0.06
N GLU A 187 13.87 -2.25 -0.92
CA GLU A 187 15.12 -1.90 -1.60
C GLU A 187 16.13 -1.30 -0.61
N ILE A 188 15.70 -0.37 0.24
CA ILE A 188 16.55 0.23 1.27
C ILE A 188 17.01 -0.79 2.32
N LEU A 189 16.14 -1.70 2.74
CA LEU A 189 16.49 -2.74 3.71
C LEU A 189 17.52 -3.74 3.13
N LYS A 190 17.40 -4.09 1.84
CA LYS A 190 18.29 -5.04 1.16
C LYS A 190 19.65 -4.44 0.78
N HIS A 191 19.65 -3.18 0.34
CA HIS A 191 20.82 -2.56 -0.30
C HIS A 191 21.41 -1.40 0.52
N GLY A 192 20.82 -1.08 1.68
CA GLY A 192 21.20 0.08 2.49
C GLY A 192 20.58 1.38 1.96
N VAL A 193 20.88 2.50 2.62
CA VAL A 193 20.35 3.81 2.20
C VAL A 193 21.06 4.27 0.93
N HIS A 194 20.31 4.41 -0.16
CA HIS A 194 20.80 4.83 -1.48
C HIS A 194 19.68 5.54 -2.26
N VAL A 195 20.02 6.12 -3.42
CA VAL A 195 19.03 6.65 -4.37
C VAL A 195 18.33 5.47 -5.05
N VAL A 196 17.04 5.29 -4.81
CA VAL A 196 16.29 4.15 -5.38
C VAL A 196 15.92 4.42 -6.83
N ASP A 197 16.21 3.47 -7.71
CA ASP A 197 15.89 3.60 -9.13
C ASP A 197 14.40 3.33 -9.39
N ILE A 198 13.72 4.35 -9.89
CA ILE A 198 12.31 4.33 -10.25
C ILE A 198 12.21 4.61 -11.76
N PRO A 199 11.48 3.78 -12.52
CA PRO A 199 11.30 4.02 -13.95
C PRO A 199 10.71 5.40 -14.26
N LYS A 200 11.28 6.09 -15.25
CA LYS A 200 10.79 7.41 -15.69
C LYS A 200 9.36 7.37 -16.26
N THR A 201 9.00 6.28 -16.95
CA THR A 201 7.73 6.18 -17.68
C THR A 201 6.66 5.49 -16.85
N GLN A 202 5.39 5.90 -17.01
CA GLN A 202 4.26 5.27 -16.30
C GLN A 202 4.13 3.77 -16.64
N LYS A 203 4.43 3.39 -17.89
CA LYS A 203 4.46 1.98 -18.28
C LYS A 203 5.49 1.20 -17.47
N GLY A 204 6.73 1.69 -17.37
CA GLY A 204 7.79 1.04 -16.61
C GLY A 204 7.46 0.95 -15.11
N LYS A 205 6.83 1.98 -14.56
CA LYS A 205 6.32 1.98 -13.18
C LYS A 205 5.31 0.87 -12.93
N TYR A 206 4.32 0.72 -13.82
CA TYR A 206 3.35 -0.36 -13.74
C TYR A 206 3.95 -1.74 -13.97
N GLU A 207 4.94 -1.88 -14.86
CA GLU A 207 5.68 -3.15 -15.04
C GLU A 207 6.40 -3.55 -13.74
N LEU A 208 7.04 -2.58 -13.07
CA LEU A 208 7.72 -2.80 -11.79
C LEU A 208 6.73 -3.18 -10.68
N LEU A 209 5.63 -2.43 -10.51
CA LEU A 209 4.60 -2.75 -9.51
C LEU A 209 3.98 -4.13 -9.75
N LEU A 210 3.64 -4.47 -11.00
CA LEU A 210 3.10 -5.79 -11.33
C LEU A 210 4.11 -6.89 -11.04
N GLY A 211 5.40 -6.68 -11.36
CA GLY A 211 6.47 -7.60 -10.98
C GLY A 211 6.47 -7.84 -9.47
N PHE A 212 6.42 -6.76 -8.69
CA PHE A 212 6.38 -6.85 -7.24
C PHE A 212 5.12 -7.57 -6.71
N TYR A 213 3.94 -7.31 -7.28
CA TYR A 213 2.70 -8.00 -6.93
C TYR A 213 2.77 -9.50 -7.22
N LYS A 214 3.26 -9.89 -8.39
CA LYS A 214 3.40 -11.30 -8.78
C LYS A 214 4.36 -12.04 -7.85
N THR A 215 5.47 -11.41 -7.47
CA THR A 215 6.40 -11.95 -6.48
C THR A 215 5.72 -12.10 -5.11
N CYS A 216 5.01 -11.08 -4.63
CA CYS A 216 4.30 -11.15 -3.35
C CYS A 216 3.24 -12.26 -3.34
N LEU A 217 2.45 -12.40 -4.40
CA LEU A 217 1.43 -13.44 -4.54
C LEU A 217 2.02 -14.85 -4.57
N SER A 218 3.21 -15.00 -5.16
CA SER A 218 3.89 -16.29 -5.26
C SER A 218 4.58 -16.70 -3.96
N GLU A 219 5.14 -15.74 -3.22
CA GLU A 219 6.02 -16.02 -2.07
C GLU A 219 5.41 -15.74 -0.70
N VAL A 220 4.31 -14.98 -0.63
CA VAL A 220 3.66 -14.58 0.63
C VAL A 220 2.21 -15.07 0.63
N PRO A 221 1.93 -16.29 1.13
CA PRO A 221 0.60 -16.90 1.04
C PRO A 221 -0.54 -16.06 1.64
N SER A 222 -0.23 -15.23 2.65
CA SER A 222 -1.22 -14.32 3.23
C SER A 222 -1.71 -13.25 2.25
N VAL A 223 -0.88 -12.82 1.29
CA VAL A 223 -1.27 -11.83 0.26
C VAL A 223 -2.36 -12.39 -0.64
N ALA A 224 -2.19 -13.61 -1.17
CA ALA A 224 -3.17 -14.23 -2.05
C ALA A 224 -4.52 -14.47 -1.34
N LYS A 225 -4.46 -14.93 -0.08
CA LYS A 225 -5.66 -15.14 0.74
C LYS A 225 -6.41 -13.84 1.01
N GLU A 226 -5.68 -12.78 1.37
CA GLU A 226 -6.28 -11.47 1.69
C GLU A 226 -6.83 -10.80 0.43
N LEU A 227 -6.12 -10.90 -0.70
CA LEU A 227 -6.62 -10.40 -1.99
C LEU A 227 -7.97 -11.00 -2.37
N GLN A 228 -8.11 -12.32 -2.25
CA GLN A 228 -9.39 -12.98 -2.53
C GLN A 228 -10.50 -12.52 -1.58
N HIS A 229 -10.16 -12.25 -0.32
CA HIS A 229 -11.10 -11.75 0.69
C HIS A 229 -11.57 -10.33 0.37
N GLU A 230 -10.63 -9.40 0.20
CA GLU A 230 -10.89 -7.99 -0.07
C GLU A 230 -11.63 -7.80 -1.40
N TYR A 231 -11.24 -8.54 -2.44
CA TYR A 231 -11.98 -8.54 -3.70
C TYR A 231 -13.43 -8.98 -3.51
N ALA A 232 -13.67 -10.09 -2.81
CA ALA A 232 -15.03 -10.58 -2.60
C ALA A 232 -15.87 -9.63 -1.74
N ALA A 233 -15.26 -8.93 -0.79
CA ALA A 233 -15.91 -7.91 0.02
C ALA A 233 -16.28 -6.69 -0.83
N ALA A 234 -15.32 -6.13 -1.59
CA ALA A 234 -15.52 -4.97 -2.45
C ALA A 234 -16.63 -5.21 -3.49
N ILE A 235 -16.63 -6.38 -4.14
CA ILE A 235 -17.69 -6.77 -5.09
C ILE A 235 -19.05 -6.87 -4.40
N LYS A 236 -19.11 -7.38 -3.16
CA LYS A 236 -20.36 -7.52 -2.42
C LYS A 236 -20.93 -6.16 -1.99
N GLU A 237 -20.09 -5.27 -1.49
CA GLU A 237 -20.47 -3.94 -1.02
C GLU A 237 -20.96 -3.05 -2.16
N ASN A 238 -20.35 -3.20 -3.34
CA ASN A 238 -20.68 -2.41 -4.52
C ASN A 238 -21.62 -3.13 -5.50
N LYS A 239 -22.34 -4.16 -5.01
CA LYS A 239 -23.15 -5.04 -5.85
C LYS A 239 -24.11 -4.28 -6.76
N THR A 240 -24.92 -3.38 -6.18
CA THR A 240 -25.94 -2.64 -6.93
C THR A 240 -25.32 -1.80 -8.04
N MET A 241 -24.27 -1.04 -7.73
CA MET A 241 -23.55 -0.23 -8.70
C MET A 241 -22.96 -1.09 -9.83
N ILE A 242 -22.33 -2.21 -9.48
CA ILE A 242 -21.76 -3.13 -10.46
C ILE A 242 -22.87 -3.71 -11.35
N GLU A 243 -23.98 -4.19 -10.79
CA GLU A 243 -25.08 -4.75 -11.56
C GLU A 243 -25.72 -3.71 -12.50
N GLU A 244 -25.91 -2.47 -12.03
CA GLU A 244 -26.48 -1.36 -12.81
C GLU A 244 -25.55 -0.89 -13.92
N GLU A 245 -24.27 -0.66 -13.64
CA GLU A 245 -23.30 -0.19 -14.63
C GLU A 245 -22.99 -1.28 -15.66
N SER A 246 -22.87 -2.52 -15.20
CA SER A 246 -22.43 -3.62 -16.03
C SER A 246 -23.58 -4.24 -16.84
N GLY A 247 -24.81 -4.22 -16.30
CA GLY A 247 -25.96 -4.96 -16.82
C GLY A 247 -25.80 -6.49 -16.69
N MET A 248 -24.94 -6.97 -15.79
CA MET A 248 -24.46 -8.36 -15.73
C MET A 248 -24.70 -9.03 -14.37
N ASP A 249 -24.74 -10.38 -14.34
CA ASP A 249 -24.83 -11.17 -13.10
C ASP A 249 -23.48 -11.15 -12.38
N ILE A 250 -23.46 -10.55 -11.19
CA ILE A 250 -22.28 -10.42 -10.35
C ILE A 250 -21.61 -11.75 -9.98
N LYS A 251 -22.32 -12.89 -10.11
CA LYS A 251 -21.76 -14.22 -9.87
C LYS A 251 -20.54 -14.51 -10.74
N ASN A 252 -20.55 -14.08 -12.01
CA ASN A 252 -19.44 -14.31 -12.93
C ASN A 252 -18.20 -13.55 -12.46
N ILE A 253 -18.37 -12.26 -12.12
CA ILE A 253 -17.29 -11.39 -11.62
C ILE A 253 -16.74 -11.94 -10.30
N LYS A 254 -17.61 -12.29 -9.35
CA LYS A 254 -17.20 -12.83 -8.04
C LYS A 254 -16.42 -14.15 -8.14
N SER A 255 -16.66 -14.95 -9.17
CA SER A 255 -16.02 -16.26 -9.37
C SER A 255 -14.63 -16.20 -9.99
N ILE A 256 -14.14 -15.02 -10.36
CA ILE A 256 -12.83 -14.84 -10.98
C ILE A 256 -11.73 -15.23 -10.01
N ASP A 257 -10.78 -16.01 -10.51
CA ASP A 257 -9.51 -16.27 -9.83
C ASP A 257 -8.65 -15.01 -9.89
N VAL A 258 -8.65 -14.27 -8.79
CA VAL A 258 -7.93 -12.99 -8.69
C VAL A 258 -6.42 -13.16 -8.84
N VAL A 259 -5.87 -14.28 -8.40
CA VAL A 259 -4.44 -14.54 -8.48
C VAL A 259 -4.04 -14.82 -9.92
N ASP A 260 -4.77 -15.69 -10.62
CA ASP A 260 -4.53 -15.98 -12.03
C ASP A 260 -4.63 -14.70 -12.88
N VAL A 261 -5.63 -13.85 -12.61
CA VAL A 261 -5.75 -12.56 -13.31
C VAL A 261 -4.51 -11.70 -13.07
N VAL A 262 -4.09 -11.46 -11.83
CA VAL A 262 -2.89 -10.63 -11.55
C VAL A 262 -1.64 -11.22 -12.20
N MET A 263 -1.46 -12.54 -12.17
CA MET A 263 -0.31 -13.21 -12.79
C MET A 263 -0.25 -12.97 -14.30
N ASN A 264 -1.40 -12.83 -14.96
CA ASN A 264 -1.51 -12.57 -16.39
C ASN A 264 -1.64 -11.08 -16.77
N MET A 265 -1.79 -10.17 -15.79
CA MET A 265 -1.85 -8.73 -16.04
C MET A 265 -0.55 -8.17 -16.62
N THR A 266 -0.72 -7.13 -17.42
CA THR A 266 0.31 -6.30 -18.03
C THR A 266 0.15 -4.85 -17.60
N ALA A 267 1.15 -4.00 -17.85
CA ALA A 267 1.06 -2.58 -17.54
C ALA A 267 -0.10 -1.84 -18.24
N LYS A 268 -0.72 -2.43 -19.28
CA LYS A 268 -1.92 -1.87 -19.89
C LYS A 268 -3.16 -2.01 -19.01
N ASP A 269 -3.19 -3.04 -18.19
CA ASP A 269 -4.31 -3.40 -17.31
C ASP A 269 -4.28 -2.58 -16.00
N MET A 270 -3.13 -2.00 -15.64
CA MET A 270 -2.93 -1.14 -14.46
C MET A 270 -3.49 0.28 -14.60
N LYS A 271 -4.00 0.63 -15.78
CA LYS A 271 -4.68 1.91 -16.00
C LYS A 271 -6.11 1.75 -15.48
N ALA A 272 -6.39 2.34 -14.31
CA ALA A 272 -7.75 2.58 -13.85
C ALA A 272 -8.45 3.58 -14.79
#